data_AF-A0A925YW10-F1
#
_entry.id   AF-A0A925YW10-F1
#
_cell.length_a   1.000
_cell.length_b   1.000
_cell.length_c   1.000
_cell.angle_alpha   90.00
_cell.angle_beta   90.00
_cell.angle_gamma   90.00
#
_symmetry.space_group_name_H-M   'P 1'
#
loop_
_entity.id
_entity.type
_entity.pdbx_description
1 polymer ?
#
loop_
_entity_poly.entity_id
_entity_poly.type
_entity_poly.pdbx_seq_one_letter_code
_entity_poly.pdbx_strand_id
1 'polypeptide(L)'
;MGNGVKLDDGGAYEGAVDAIAVSGSNIYISGSFTSAGGIAAKGIAKWNGSNWSTLGDGVGGGYVGAIAISGNDVYVGGSFTTAGSLSAYGIAKWNGISWSALGSGISGGSVKTIATSGNDVYVGGYFTSAGGVVTNGIAKWNGSSWSALGSGVSGGYSTVNSIALSGNDVYVGGTFTVAGGISAKSIAKWNGSNWSALENGVSGGYNEVNTIAVSGNDVYVGGAFATAGSVTAYSIAKWDGSTWSALGSGIKSGSIIGLVEAISIRGTDIYAGGIFDSVGGAPANNIAKWNGSSWSALGSGLNDVVYAVAASGDNIYVGGEFTTAGGKPSLNFARYSTGTSSIEDSPDATTKPAAFDLRQNYPNPFNPTTRIAYTLPTGGLTALKIYDLTGRLVQTLVNRPQPAGRYEATFNGNTLSSGMYFYRLSVAGNSGTFTKTMKMLLVK
;
A
#
# COMPACT_ATOMS: atom_id res chain seq x y z
N MET A 1 1.43 -10.83 -18.93
CA MET A 1 2.10 -9.53 -18.82
C MET A 1 2.41 -9.31 -17.35
N GLY A 2 3.69 -9.42 -16.99
CA GLY A 2 4.14 -9.63 -15.61
C GLY A 2 3.91 -8.41 -14.72
N ASN A 3 3.19 -8.61 -13.60
CA ASN A 3 3.20 -7.71 -12.45
C ASN A 3 4.61 -7.73 -11.85
N GLY A 4 5.47 -6.82 -12.32
CA GLY A 4 6.84 -6.75 -11.86
C GLY A 4 6.91 -6.21 -10.43
N VAL A 5 7.41 -7.03 -9.49
CA VAL A 5 7.92 -6.52 -8.21
C VAL A 5 9.14 -5.66 -8.53
N LYS A 6 9.00 -4.36 -8.27
CA LYS A 6 10.13 -3.43 -8.32
C LYS A 6 10.60 -3.25 -6.89
N LEU A 7 11.60 -4.07 -6.54
CA LEU A 7 12.34 -3.97 -5.30
C LEU A 7 13.12 -2.66 -5.34
N ASP A 8 12.60 -1.65 -4.67
CA ASP A 8 13.41 -0.49 -4.28
C ASP A 8 13.96 -0.82 -2.88
N ASP A 9 14.90 -1.77 -2.90
CA ASP A 9 16.02 -1.94 -1.98
C ASP A 9 16.10 -0.95 -0.80
N GLY A 10 15.52 -1.37 0.32
CA GLY A 10 15.88 -0.93 1.65
C GLY A 10 15.94 -2.16 2.57
N GLY A 11 17.10 -2.80 2.63
CA GLY A 11 17.33 -4.06 3.34
C GLY A 11 16.99 -4.09 4.84
N ALA A 12 16.89 -5.34 5.32
CA ALA A 12 16.78 -5.80 6.70
C ALA A 12 15.80 -5.02 7.59
N TYR A 13 14.58 -5.51 7.65
CA TYR A 13 13.62 -5.19 8.71
C TYR A 13 13.74 -6.30 9.78
N GLU A 14 14.19 -5.97 10.98
CA GLU A 14 14.05 -6.88 12.11
C GLU A 14 12.66 -6.71 12.73
N GLY A 15 11.65 -7.41 12.20
CA GLY A 15 10.26 -7.38 12.70
C GLY A 15 9.23 -7.09 11.61
N ALA A 16 7.96 -7.40 11.89
CA ALA A 16 6.86 -7.33 10.95
C ALA A 16 6.45 -5.89 10.59
N VAL A 17 5.94 -5.70 9.37
CA VAL A 17 5.19 -4.48 8.98
C VAL A 17 3.71 -4.77 9.11
N ASP A 18 3.08 -4.18 10.13
CA ASP A 18 1.68 -4.44 10.52
C ASP A 18 0.70 -3.53 9.77
N ALA A 19 1.10 -2.30 9.42
CA ALA A 19 0.23 -1.35 8.75
C ALA A 19 0.97 -0.43 7.78
N ILE A 20 0.26 0.03 6.74
CA ILE A 20 0.78 0.95 5.72
C ILE A 20 -0.24 2.07 5.51
N ALA A 21 0.24 3.32 5.51
CA ALA A 21 -0.53 4.48 5.09
C ALA A 21 0.20 5.25 3.97
N VAL A 22 -0.56 5.89 3.09
CA VAL A 22 -0.02 6.60 1.93
C VAL A 22 -0.49 8.05 1.92
N SER A 23 0.44 8.98 1.66
CA SER A 23 0.14 10.40 1.46
C SER A 23 0.96 10.95 0.29
N GLY A 24 0.28 11.18 -0.83
CA GLY A 24 0.92 11.50 -2.10
C GLY A 24 1.90 10.40 -2.52
N SER A 25 3.17 10.76 -2.71
CA SER A 25 4.25 9.82 -3.01
C SER A 25 4.92 9.21 -1.78
N ASN A 26 4.55 9.64 -0.57
CA ASN A 26 5.14 9.15 0.66
C ASN A 26 4.37 7.93 1.18
N ILE A 27 5.12 6.91 1.58
CA ILE A 27 4.62 5.70 2.22
C ILE A 27 5.08 5.71 3.67
N TYR A 28 4.16 5.43 4.58
CA TYR A 28 4.45 5.30 5.99
C TYR A 28 4.14 3.86 6.38
N ILE A 29 5.09 3.23 7.06
CA ILE A 29 4.93 1.87 7.58
C ILE A 29 4.99 1.91 9.10
N SER A 30 4.24 1.01 9.73
CA SER A 30 4.35 0.77 11.16
C SER A 30 4.36 -0.72 11.48
N GLY A 31 4.94 -1.09 12.62
CA GLY A 31 4.91 -2.46 13.11
C GLY A 31 5.81 -2.70 14.32
N SER A 32 6.40 -3.89 14.39
CA SER A 32 7.31 -4.32 15.46
C SER A 32 8.79 -4.13 15.12
N PHE A 33 9.10 -3.56 13.96
CA PHE A 33 10.48 -3.46 13.47
C PHE A 33 11.35 -2.44 14.21
N THR A 34 12.67 -2.68 14.23
CA THR A 34 13.68 -1.77 14.83
C THR A 34 14.54 -1.03 13.80
N SER A 35 14.42 -1.41 12.52
CA SER A 35 15.11 -0.79 11.39
C SER A 35 14.25 -0.79 10.14
N ALA A 36 14.48 0.18 9.25
CA ALA A 36 13.87 0.23 7.92
C ALA A 36 14.90 0.72 6.91
N GLY A 37 15.27 -0.09 5.92
CA GLY A 37 16.24 0.33 4.91
C GLY A 37 17.62 0.73 5.45
N GLY A 38 18.10 0.00 6.46
CA GLY A 38 19.41 0.25 7.09
C GLY A 38 19.47 1.42 8.07
N ILE A 39 18.37 2.17 8.26
CA ILE A 39 18.28 3.17 9.33
C ILE A 39 17.59 2.59 10.56
N ALA A 40 18.03 2.98 11.76
CA ALA A 40 17.36 2.64 13.01
C ALA A 40 16.01 3.37 13.08
N ALA A 41 14.91 2.62 13.18
CA ALA A 41 13.55 3.13 13.16
C ALA A 41 12.69 2.33 14.14
N LYS A 42 12.14 2.98 15.17
CA LYS A 42 11.40 2.29 16.23
C LYS A 42 9.92 2.12 15.84
N GLY A 43 9.64 1.07 15.09
CA GLY A 43 8.30 0.64 14.70
C GLY A 43 7.56 1.56 13.74
N ILE A 44 8.18 2.66 13.27
CA ILE A 44 7.58 3.61 12.33
C ILE A 44 8.67 4.17 11.41
N ALA A 45 8.41 4.17 10.10
CA ALA A 45 9.29 4.79 9.12
C ALA A 45 8.50 5.39 7.96
N LYS A 46 9.08 6.41 7.32
CA LYS A 46 8.57 7.05 6.11
C LYS A 46 9.51 6.77 4.94
N TRP A 47 8.95 6.39 3.81
CA TRP A 47 9.64 6.25 2.54
C TRP A 47 9.12 7.26 1.53
N ASN A 48 10.01 8.00 0.88
CA ASN A 48 9.66 9.05 -0.07
C ASN A 48 9.68 8.60 -1.55
N GLY A 49 9.78 7.29 -1.79
CA GLY A 49 9.98 6.72 -3.13
C GLY A 49 11.44 6.40 -3.46
N SER A 50 12.39 6.77 -2.58
CA SER A 50 13.81 6.43 -2.75
C SER A 50 14.51 6.12 -1.42
N ASN A 51 14.23 6.89 -0.37
CA ASN A 51 14.92 6.78 0.91
C ASN A 51 13.93 6.61 2.06
N TRP A 52 14.34 5.82 3.05
CA TRP A 52 13.69 5.72 4.35
C TRP A 52 14.15 6.85 5.28
N SER A 53 13.24 7.34 6.13
CA SER A 53 13.49 8.34 7.17
C SER A 53 12.64 8.05 8.40
N THR A 54 13.13 8.40 9.59
CA THR A 54 12.37 8.27 10.84
C THR A 54 11.36 9.40 11.02
N LEU A 55 10.41 9.21 11.95
CA LEU A 55 9.55 10.27 12.48
C LEU A 55 10.06 10.66 13.87
N GLY A 56 10.97 11.63 13.92
CA GLY A 56 11.72 11.96 15.14
C GLY A 56 12.44 10.72 15.68
N ASP A 57 12.35 10.52 17.00
CA ASP A 57 12.93 9.35 17.69
C ASP A 57 12.05 8.09 17.63
N GLY A 58 10.92 8.14 16.90
CA GLY A 58 9.92 7.07 16.85
C GLY A 58 9.13 6.92 18.15
N VAL A 59 8.66 5.70 18.43
CA VAL A 59 7.95 5.35 19.67
C VAL A 59 8.74 4.37 20.53
N GLY A 60 8.33 4.15 21.77
CA GLY A 60 8.98 3.20 22.69
C GLY A 60 8.01 2.44 23.59
N GLY A 61 8.49 1.31 24.14
CA GLY A 61 7.75 0.50 25.11
C GLY A 61 6.68 -0.43 24.53
N GLY A 62 6.63 -0.63 23.21
CA GLY A 62 5.67 -1.51 22.55
C GLY A 62 5.72 -1.42 21.02
N TYR A 63 4.84 -2.17 20.35
CA TYR A 63 4.72 -2.17 18.88
C TYR A 63 3.71 -1.12 18.39
N VAL A 64 3.74 -0.84 17.09
CA VAL A 64 2.81 0.09 16.41
C VAL A 64 1.97 -0.67 15.38
N GLY A 65 0.81 -1.16 15.80
CA GLY A 65 -0.08 -1.96 14.96
C GLY A 65 -0.96 -1.15 14.00
N ALA A 66 -1.03 0.17 14.13
CA ALA A 66 -1.92 1.00 13.32
C ALA A 66 -1.28 2.34 12.94
N ILE A 67 -1.57 2.78 11.72
CA ILE A 67 -1.16 4.09 11.22
C ILE A 67 -2.23 4.69 10.30
N ALA A 68 -2.50 5.98 10.45
CA ALA A 68 -3.41 6.73 9.58
C ALA A 68 -2.88 8.14 9.33
N ILE A 69 -3.26 8.75 8.20
CA ILE A 69 -2.82 10.09 7.82
C ILE A 69 -4.04 10.98 7.61
N SER A 70 -4.02 12.17 8.22
CA SER A 70 -4.98 13.25 7.96
C SER A 70 -4.22 14.53 7.61
N GLY A 71 -4.29 14.95 6.35
CA GLY A 71 -3.47 16.04 5.85
C GLY A 71 -1.97 15.75 6.00
N ASN A 72 -1.28 16.57 6.80
CA ASN A 72 0.15 16.40 7.12
C ASN A 72 0.39 15.58 8.40
N ASP A 73 -0.67 15.30 9.15
CA ASP A 73 -0.57 14.65 10.45
C ASP A 73 -0.58 13.13 10.29
N VAL A 74 0.34 12.47 11.00
CA VAL A 74 0.44 11.01 11.08
C VAL A 74 -0.01 10.57 12.46
N TYR A 75 -1.05 9.76 12.52
CA TYR A 75 -1.56 9.15 13.74
C TYR A 75 -1.06 7.72 13.82
N VAL A 76 -0.53 7.32 14.97
CA VAL A 76 0.00 5.98 15.21
C VAL A 76 -0.61 5.37 16.45
N GLY A 77 -0.95 4.09 16.36
CA GLY A 77 -1.61 3.34 17.43
C GLY A 77 -0.95 1.99 17.66
N GLY A 78 -0.99 1.51 18.89
CA GLY A 78 -0.40 0.22 19.25
C GLY A 78 -0.40 -0.03 20.75
N SER A 79 0.65 -0.69 21.24
CA SER A 79 0.87 -0.96 22.66
C SER A 79 1.99 -0.12 23.29
N PHE A 80 2.57 0.81 22.53
CA PHE A 80 3.67 1.67 22.98
C PHE A 80 3.25 2.59 24.13
N THR A 81 4.22 3.06 24.90
CA THR A 81 4.01 3.93 26.07
C THR A 81 4.61 5.32 25.88
N THR A 82 5.49 5.50 24.89
CA THR A 82 6.13 6.78 24.59
C THR A 82 6.17 7.08 23.10
N ALA A 83 6.14 8.37 22.75
CA ALA A 83 6.38 8.89 21.42
C ALA A 83 7.44 10.01 21.50
N GLY A 84 8.64 9.76 20.98
CA GLY A 84 9.84 10.51 21.38
C GLY A 84 10.09 10.41 22.88
N SER A 85 10.26 11.55 23.53
CA SER A 85 10.37 11.65 25.00
C SER A 85 9.02 11.84 25.72
N LEU A 86 7.92 11.94 24.98
CA LEU A 86 6.59 12.18 25.55
C LEU A 86 5.95 10.87 26.00
N SER A 87 5.32 10.87 27.18
CA SER A 87 4.39 9.81 27.58
C SER A 87 3.15 9.85 26.67
N ALA A 88 2.96 8.81 25.88
CA ALA A 88 1.85 8.69 24.94
C ALA A 88 1.42 7.22 24.89
N TYR A 89 0.38 6.87 25.65
CA TYR A 89 -0.06 5.48 25.79
C TYR A 89 -0.92 5.07 24.61
N GLY A 90 -0.38 4.21 23.75
CA GLY A 90 -1.09 3.50 22.68
C GLY A 90 -1.62 4.35 21.53
N ILE A 91 -1.54 5.68 21.59
CA ILE A 91 -1.96 6.61 20.53
C ILE A 91 -1.13 7.90 20.58
N ALA A 92 -0.61 8.34 19.43
CA ALA A 92 0.15 9.58 19.29
C ALA A 92 -0.03 10.19 17.90
N LYS A 93 0.22 11.50 17.79
CA LYS A 93 0.18 12.28 16.56
C LYS A 93 1.55 12.89 16.26
N TRP A 94 2.00 12.79 15.03
CA TRP A 94 3.18 13.48 14.49
C TRP A 94 2.75 14.51 13.45
N ASN A 95 3.13 15.78 13.64
CA ASN A 95 2.75 16.88 12.75
C ASN A 95 3.80 17.20 11.67
N GLY A 96 4.84 16.37 11.53
CA GLY A 96 6.00 16.64 10.67
C GLY A 96 7.24 17.16 11.43
N ILE A 97 7.05 17.68 12.65
CA ILE A 97 8.11 18.32 13.45
C ILE A 97 8.22 17.67 14.84
N SER A 98 7.08 17.43 15.50
CA SER A 98 7.03 16.93 16.86
C SER A 98 5.88 15.95 17.09
N TRP A 99 6.07 15.10 18.10
CA TRP A 99 5.03 14.22 18.63
C TRP A 99 4.08 14.99 19.55
N SER A 100 2.84 14.52 19.65
CA SER A 100 1.83 14.99 20.59
C SER A 100 0.98 13.81 21.06
N ALA A 101 0.71 13.74 22.37
CA ALA A 101 -0.23 12.78 22.93
C ALA A 101 -1.69 13.22 22.67
N LEU A 102 -2.62 12.26 22.61
CA LEU A 102 -4.05 12.53 22.53
C LEU A 102 -4.68 12.31 23.91
N GLY A 103 -4.79 13.38 24.70
CA GLY A 103 -5.21 13.30 26.11
C GLY A 103 -4.25 12.43 26.93
N SER A 104 -4.79 11.61 27.85
CA SER A 104 -4.00 10.62 28.59
C SER A 104 -3.73 9.32 27.83
N GLY A 105 -4.18 9.20 26.57
CA GLY A 105 -4.00 8.02 25.74
C GLY A 105 -4.99 6.89 26.03
N ILE A 106 -4.58 5.67 25.74
CA ILE A 106 -5.38 4.44 25.81
C ILE A 106 -5.00 3.63 27.05
N SER A 107 -5.98 3.00 27.69
CA SER A 107 -5.73 2.09 28.81
C SER A 107 -6.56 0.80 28.74
N GLY A 108 -6.09 -0.23 29.45
CA GLY A 108 -6.69 -1.56 29.45
C GLY A 108 -6.40 -2.37 28.18
N GLY A 109 -5.42 -1.96 27.36
CA GLY A 109 -4.93 -2.74 26.23
C GLY A 109 -4.26 -1.89 25.14
N SER A 110 -4.58 -2.14 23.86
CA SER A 110 -3.85 -1.60 22.69
C SER A 110 -4.78 -1.23 21.52
N VAL A 111 -4.32 -0.28 20.69
CA VAL A 111 -4.98 0.10 19.43
C VAL A 111 -4.52 -0.84 18.31
N LYS A 112 -5.49 -1.32 17.52
CA LYS A 112 -5.28 -2.19 16.35
C LYS A 112 -5.60 -1.50 15.02
N THR A 113 -6.43 -0.46 15.04
CA THR A 113 -6.84 0.24 13.82
C THR A 113 -7.13 1.71 14.09
N ILE A 114 -6.84 2.57 13.11
CA ILE A 114 -7.13 4.00 13.15
C ILE A 114 -7.78 4.39 11.82
N ALA A 115 -8.84 5.17 11.87
CA ALA A 115 -9.41 5.85 10.72
C ALA A 115 -9.59 7.35 11.02
N THR A 116 -9.46 8.20 10.01
CA THR A 116 -9.59 9.65 10.17
C THR A 116 -10.60 10.23 9.19
N SER A 117 -11.36 11.24 9.63
CA SER A 117 -12.27 12.02 8.80
C SER A 117 -12.24 13.48 9.23
N GLY A 118 -11.58 14.33 8.43
CA GLY A 118 -11.28 15.70 8.84
C GLY A 118 -10.44 15.72 10.13
N ASN A 119 -10.98 16.36 11.17
CA ASN A 119 -10.34 16.45 12.49
C ASN A 119 -10.64 15.25 13.40
N ASP A 120 -11.60 14.42 13.01
CA ASP A 120 -12.02 13.27 13.81
C ASP A 120 -11.07 12.09 13.59
N VAL A 121 -10.69 11.45 14.70
CA VAL A 121 -9.86 10.23 14.71
C VAL A 121 -10.64 9.14 15.43
N TYR A 122 -10.90 8.05 14.74
CA TYR A 122 -11.53 6.85 15.29
C TYR A 122 -10.45 5.81 15.55
N VAL A 123 -10.46 5.22 16.74
CA VAL A 123 -9.50 4.18 17.14
C VAL A 123 -10.25 2.94 17.58
N GLY A 124 -9.79 1.79 17.09
CA GLY A 124 -10.35 0.47 17.40
C GLY A 124 -9.27 -0.46 17.91
N GLY A 125 -9.63 -1.38 18.81
CA GLY A 125 -8.71 -2.40 19.30
C GLY A 125 -9.25 -3.17 20.49
N TYR A 126 -8.33 -3.71 21.28
CA TYR A 126 -8.63 -4.34 22.56
C TYR A 126 -8.23 -3.35 23.66
N PHE A 127 -9.16 -2.52 24.15
CA PHE A 127 -8.91 -1.57 25.23
C PHE A 127 -10.21 -1.20 25.96
N THR A 128 -10.12 -0.69 27.18
CA THR A 128 -11.30 -0.38 28.01
C THR A 128 -11.64 1.10 28.01
N SER A 129 -10.64 1.98 27.97
CA SER A 129 -10.88 3.43 27.98
C SER A 129 -9.86 4.22 27.15
N ALA A 130 -10.27 5.42 26.75
CA ALA A 130 -9.46 6.42 26.05
C ALA A 130 -9.64 7.77 26.74
N GLY A 131 -8.55 8.42 27.14
CA GLY A 131 -8.61 9.71 27.84
C GLY A 131 -9.33 9.66 29.19
N GLY A 132 -9.42 8.48 29.83
CA GLY A 132 -10.23 8.26 31.04
C GLY A 132 -11.72 7.98 30.78
N VAL A 133 -12.18 8.04 29.52
CA VAL A 133 -13.56 7.73 29.12
C VAL A 133 -13.69 6.25 28.79
N VAL A 134 -14.60 5.53 29.47
CA VAL A 134 -14.91 4.13 29.15
C VAL A 134 -15.53 4.07 27.75
N THR A 135 -14.90 3.31 26.86
CA THR A 135 -15.18 3.30 25.42
C THR A 135 -15.31 1.88 24.84
N ASN A 136 -14.77 0.87 25.52
CA ASN A 136 -14.91 -0.55 25.17
C ASN A 136 -14.56 -0.84 23.71
N GLY A 137 -13.27 -0.73 23.37
CA GLY A 137 -12.69 -1.15 22.09
C GLY A 137 -12.91 -0.21 20.91
N ILE A 138 -13.74 0.83 21.02
CA ILE A 138 -13.97 1.82 19.96
C ILE A 138 -14.16 3.22 20.54
N ALA A 139 -13.33 4.18 20.12
CA ALA A 139 -13.37 5.56 20.60
C ALA A 139 -13.19 6.57 19.46
N LYS A 140 -13.72 7.77 19.66
CA LYS A 140 -13.56 8.92 18.78
C LYS A 140 -12.83 10.05 19.50
N TRP A 141 -11.83 10.64 18.86
CA TRP A 141 -11.18 11.89 19.25
C TRP A 141 -11.60 13.00 18.29
N ASN A 142 -12.11 14.10 18.81
CA ASN A 142 -12.60 15.23 17.99
C ASN A 142 -11.56 16.35 17.77
N GLY A 143 -10.30 16.11 18.14
CA GLY A 143 -9.25 17.13 18.17
C GLY A 143 -8.92 17.62 19.58
N SER A 144 -9.82 17.43 20.55
CA SER A 144 -9.66 17.94 21.93
C SER A 144 -10.09 16.98 23.04
N SER A 145 -11.07 16.10 22.78
CA SER A 145 -11.60 15.16 23.76
C SER A 145 -11.95 13.82 23.13
N TRP A 146 -11.87 12.78 23.96
CA TRP A 146 -12.31 11.43 23.63
C TRP A 146 -13.80 11.25 23.95
N SER A 147 -14.51 10.50 23.10
CA SER A 147 -15.88 10.06 23.33
C SER A 147 -16.08 8.61 22.90
N ALA A 148 -16.97 7.89 23.58
CA ALA A 148 -17.42 6.57 23.17
C ALA A 148 -18.39 6.62 21.99
N LEU A 149 -18.49 5.52 21.24
CA LEU A 149 -19.57 5.28 20.28
C LEU A 149 -20.64 4.40 20.97
N GLY A 150 -21.62 5.04 21.61
CA GLY A 150 -22.57 4.34 22.48
C GLY A 150 -21.85 3.62 23.62
N SER A 151 -22.19 2.35 23.87
CA SER A 151 -21.53 1.51 24.89
C SER A 151 -20.27 0.78 24.37
N GLY A 152 -19.84 1.03 23.13
CA GLY A 152 -18.76 0.31 22.46
C GLY A 152 -19.15 -1.10 22.02
N VAL A 153 -18.15 -1.99 21.92
CA VAL A 153 -18.34 -3.40 21.51
C VAL A 153 -18.09 -4.37 22.67
N SER A 154 -18.73 -5.55 22.63
CA SER A 154 -18.58 -6.59 23.65
C SER A 154 -18.93 -7.99 23.13
N GLY A 155 -18.79 -9.01 23.99
CA GLY A 155 -18.94 -10.43 23.66
C GLY A 155 -17.64 -11.21 23.78
N GLY A 156 -17.35 -11.74 24.96
CA GLY A 156 -16.11 -12.48 25.25
C GLY A 156 -14.85 -11.62 25.11
N TYR A 157 -13.79 -12.18 24.50
CA TYR A 157 -12.58 -11.45 24.14
C TYR A 157 -12.82 -10.64 22.85
N SER A 158 -13.49 -9.50 23.00
CA SER A 158 -13.85 -8.62 21.89
C SER A 158 -12.73 -7.67 21.51
N THR A 159 -12.37 -7.62 20.23
CA THR A 159 -11.47 -6.63 19.65
C THR A 159 -12.10 -6.00 18.41
N VAL A 160 -11.80 -4.73 18.15
CA VAL A 160 -12.04 -4.09 16.85
C VAL A 160 -10.75 -4.14 16.05
N ASN A 161 -10.74 -4.94 15.00
CA ASN A 161 -9.56 -5.15 14.14
C ASN A 161 -9.51 -4.16 12.98
N SER A 162 -10.67 -3.67 12.52
CA SER A 162 -10.73 -2.72 11.40
C SER A 162 -11.84 -1.71 11.54
N ILE A 163 -11.56 -0.48 11.10
CA ILE A 163 -12.53 0.61 10.97
C ILE A 163 -12.47 1.13 9.53
N ALA A 164 -13.63 1.28 8.90
CA ALA A 164 -13.76 1.98 7.63
C ALA A 164 -14.86 3.05 7.72
N LEU A 165 -14.62 4.20 7.09
CA LEU A 165 -15.53 5.34 7.13
C LEU A 165 -16.23 5.51 5.77
N SER A 166 -17.52 5.82 5.78
CA SER A 166 -18.29 6.20 4.60
C SER A 166 -19.24 7.35 4.92
N GLY A 167 -18.85 8.57 4.52
CA GLY A 167 -19.55 9.78 4.97
C GLY A 167 -19.55 9.87 6.49
N ASN A 168 -20.74 9.86 7.11
CA ASN A 168 -20.90 9.87 8.57
C ASN A 168 -20.91 8.47 9.20
N ASP A 169 -20.96 7.42 8.37
CA ASP A 169 -21.04 6.05 8.84
C ASP A 169 -19.66 5.51 9.20
N VAL A 170 -19.60 4.77 10.31
CA VAL A 170 -18.41 4.06 10.79
C VAL A 170 -18.72 2.57 10.78
N TYR A 171 -18.05 1.82 9.93
CA TYR A 171 -18.10 0.36 9.92
C TYR A 171 -16.96 -0.17 10.79
N VAL A 172 -17.28 -1.10 11.68
CA VAL A 172 -16.31 -1.73 12.58
C VAL A 172 -16.36 -3.23 12.42
N GLY A 173 -15.18 -3.85 12.30
CA GLY A 173 -15.00 -5.28 12.12
C GLY A 173 -14.08 -5.84 13.19
N GLY A 174 -14.32 -7.07 13.63
CA GLY A 174 -13.51 -7.69 14.67
C GLY A 174 -14.03 -9.05 15.13
N THR A 175 -13.87 -9.32 16.42
CA THR A 175 -14.29 -10.58 17.07
C THR A 175 -15.48 -10.43 18.03
N PHE A 176 -16.07 -9.23 18.07
CA PHE A 176 -17.18 -8.91 18.97
C PHE A 176 -18.48 -9.58 18.52
N THR A 177 -19.40 -9.82 19.46
CA THR A 177 -20.75 -10.34 19.15
C THR A 177 -21.86 -9.34 19.44
N VAL A 178 -21.52 -8.21 20.07
CA VAL A 178 -22.44 -7.14 20.46
C VAL A 178 -21.80 -5.79 20.13
N ALA A 179 -22.59 -4.86 19.60
CA ALA A 179 -22.22 -3.46 19.42
C ALA A 179 -23.33 -2.57 19.97
N GLY A 180 -23.05 -1.65 20.88
CA GLY A 180 -24.08 -0.76 21.42
C GLY A 180 -25.23 -1.46 22.16
N GLY A 181 -25.05 -2.69 22.63
CA GLY A 181 -26.09 -3.51 23.25
C GLY A 181 -26.96 -4.31 22.28
N ILE A 182 -26.78 -4.16 20.96
CA ILE A 182 -27.46 -5.01 19.95
C ILE A 182 -26.58 -6.18 19.53
N SER A 183 -27.20 -7.31 19.17
CA SER A 183 -26.47 -8.43 18.57
C SER A 183 -25.96 -8.03 17.20
N ALA A 184 -24.64 -7.99 17.04
CA ALA A 184 -23.96 -7.66 15.80
C ALA A 184 -22.68 -8.47 15.76
N LYS A 185 -22.67 -9.53 14.95
CA LYS A 185 -21.59 -10.51 14.95
C LYS A 185 -20.47 -10.05 14.00
N SER A 186 -19.37 -9.60 14.58
CA SER A 186 -18.08 -9.33 13.92
C SER A 186 -18.07 -8.23 12.86
N ILE A 187 -19.22 -7.65 12.52
CA ILE A 187 -19.38 -6.46 11.68
C ILE A 187 -20.59 -5.65 12.17
N ALA A 188 -20.39 -4.35 12.35
CA ALA A 188 -21.45 -3.42 12.75
C ALA A 188 -21.24 -2.04 12.12
N LYS A 189 -22.33 -1.28 12.02
CA LYS A 189 -22.34 0.08 11.48
C LYS A 189 -22.85 1.06 12.53
N TRP A 190 -22.11 2.13 12.77
CA TRP A 190 -22.51 3.29 13.56
C TRP A 190 -22.81 4.47 12.66
N ASN A 191 -24.01 5.05 12.76
CA ASN A 191 -24.44 6.16 11.89
C ASN A 191 -24.22 7.56 12.49
N GLY A 192 -23.45 7.67 13.57
CA GLY A 192 -23.28 8.90 14.35
C GLY A 192 -24.09 8.92 15.64
N SER A 193 -25.13 8.08 15.77
CA SER A 193 -25.95 8.03 16.99
C SER A 193 -26.41 6.63 17.40
N ASN A 194 -26.53 5.70 16.44
CA ASN A 194 -27.03 4.35 16.69
C ASN A 194 -26.16 3.30 16.00
N TRP A 195 -26.05 2.15 16.65
CA TRP A 195 -25.48 0.94 16.08
C TRP A 195 -26.55 0.17 15.30
N SER A 196 -26.14 -0.46 14.20
CA SER A 196 -26.93 -1.38 13.39
C SER A 196 -26.08 -2.57 12.99
N ALA A 197 -26.68 -3.77 13.01
CA ALA A 197 -26.06 -4.98 12.49
C ALA A 197 -26.20 -5.05 10.96
N LEU A 198 -25.28 -5.73 10.29
CA LEU A 198 -25.39 -6.06 8.87
C LEU A 198 -25.90 -7.49 8.73
N GLU A 199 -27.23 -7.64 8.75
CA GLU A 199 -27.91 -8.94 8.92
C GLU A 199 -27.37 -9.71 10.14
N ASN A 200 -27.07 -11.01 9.95
CA ASN A 200 -26.50 -11.90 10.97
C ASN A 200 -24.98 -11.75 11.10
N GLY A 201 -24.36 -10.78 10.42
CA GLY A 201 -22.92 -10.61 10.36
C GLY A 201 -22.22 -11.74 9.61
N VAL A 202 -20.99 -12.06 10.00
CA VAL A 202 -20.20 -13.15 9.41
C VAL A 202 -19.99 -14.30 10.40
N SER A 203 -19.78 -15.52 9.91
CA SER A 203 -19.63 -16.69 10.78
C SER A 203 -18.87 -17.85 10.14
N GLY A 204 -18.59 -18.89 10.94
CA GLY A 204 -17.99 -20.14 10.44
C GLY A 204 -16.46 -20.12 10.37
N GLY A 205 -15.81 -19.27 11.17
CA GLY A 205 -14.36 -19.27 11.35
C GLY A 205 -13.94 -18.68 12.70
N TYR A 206 -12.64 -18.48 12.90
CA TYR A 206 -12.05 -18.17 14.22
C TYR A 206 -11.67 -16.69 14.41
N ASN A 207 -11.55 -15.90 13.32
CA ASN A 207 -11.15 -14.49 13.31
C ASN A 207 -12.03 -13.71 12.33
N GLU A 208 -13.25 -13.40 12.74
CA GLU A 208 -14.37 -13.28 11.82
C GLU A 208 -14.33 -12.03 10.91
N VAL A 209 -13.82 -10.87 11.34
CA VAL A 209 -13.43 -9.78 10.41
C VAL A 209 -12.13 -9.13 10.85
N ASN A 210 -11.11 -9.16 9.99
CA ASN A 210 -9.81 -8.52 10.21
C ASN A 210 -9.65 -7.23 9.43
N THR A 211 -10.37 -7.05 8.33
CA THR A 211 -10.22 -5.88 7.46
C THR A 211 -11.54 -5.48 6.83
N ILE A 212 -11.76 -4.17 6.72
CA ILE A 212 -12.90 -3.57 6.03
C ILE A 212 -12.36 -2.52 5.06
N ALA A 213 -12.88 -2.52 3.84
CA ALA A 213 -12.67 -1.44 2.89
C ALA A 213 -14.01 -1.00 2.30
N VAL A 214 -14.17 0.30 2.04
CA VAL A 214 -15.40 0.88 1.49
C VAL A 214 -15.13 1.52 0.13
N SER A 215 -16.04 1.32 -0.82
CA SER A 215 -16.04 2.01 -2.11
C SER A 215 -17.47 2.43 -2.46
N GLY A 216 -17.76 3.73 -2.36
CA GLY A 216 -19.14 4.22 -2.47
C GLY A 216 -20.04 3.61 -1.39
N ASN A 217 -21.10 2.91 -1.82
CA ASN A 217 -22.02 2.20 -0.90
C ASN A 217 -21.54 0.78 -0.56
N ASP A 218 -20.56 0.27 -1.29
CA ASP A 218 -20.11 -1.11 -1.15
C ASP A 218 -19.10 -1.23 0.00
N VAL A 219 -19.35 -2.18 0.89
CA VAL A 219 -18.48 -2.53 2.02
C VAL A 219 -17.91 -3.92 1.77
N TYR A 220 -16.59 -4.01 1.71
CA TYR A 220 -15.86 -5.27 1.55
C TYR A 220 -15.28 -5.67 2.89
N VAL A 221 -15.53 -6.91 3.29
CA VAL A 221 -15.00 -7.47 4.55
C VAL A 221 -14.10 -8.66 4.24
N GLY A 222 -12.98 -8.73 4.95
CA GLY A 222 -12.03 -9.83 4.90
C GLY A 222 -11.72 -10.36 6.30
N GLY A 223 -11.49 -11.66 6.42
CA GLY A 223 -11.16 -12.32 7.69
C GLY A 223 -11.08 -13.83 7.51
N ALA A 224 -11.32 -14.58 8.58
CA ALA A 224 -11.53 -16.02 8.56
C ALA A 224 -12.99 -16.34 8.89
N PHE A 225 -13.82 -16.45 7.86
CA PHE A 225 -15.23 -16.81 7.96
C PHE A 225 -15.65 -17.65 6.74
N ALA A 226 -16.75 -18.41 6.89
CA ALA A 226 -17.32 -19.23 5.84
C ALA A 226 -18.63 -18.65 5.27
N THR A 227 -19.32 -17.80 6.04
CA THR A 227 -20.58 -17.17 5.62
C THR A 227 -20.62 -15.69 5.97
N ALA A 228 -21.35 -14.93 5.15
CA ALA A 228 -21.77 -13.56 5.41
C ALA A 228 -23.29 -13.48 5.24
N GLY A 229 -24.01 -13.18 6.32
CA GLY A 229 -25.45 -13.40 6.38
C GLY A 229 -25.80 -14.86 6.12
N SER A 230 -26.65 -15.09 5.12
CA SER A 230 -26.99 -16.44 4.62
C SER A 230 -26.12 -16.91 3.45
N VAL A 231 -25.21 -16.07 2.95
CA VAL A 231 -24.39 -16.34 1.77
C VAL A 231 -23.11 -17.09 2.17
N THR A 232 -22.82 -18.20 1.48
CA THR A 232 -21.50 -18.84 1.56
C THR A 232 -20.47 -17.95 0.87
N ALA A 233 -19.56 -17.38 1.66
CA ALA A 233 -18.54 -16.46 1.21
C ALA A 233 -17.27 -16.74 2.02
N TYR A 234 -16.30 -17.45 1.42
CA TYR A 234 -15.10 -17.86 2.13
C TYR A 234 -14.11 -16.69 2.23
N SER A 235 -13.91 -16.21 3.46
CA SER A 235 -12.89 -15.24 3.88
C SER A 235 -12.97 -13.84 3.27
N ILE A 236 -13.84 -13.62 2.28
CA ILE A 236 -14.11 -12.31 1.69
C ILE A 236 -15.55 -12.20 1.19
N ALA A 237 -16.21 -11.09 1.50
CA ALA A 237 -17.59 -10.81 1.12
C ALA A 237 -17.80 -9.31 0.85
N LYS A 238 -18.87 -9.01 0.11
CA LYS A 238 -19.31 -7.65 -0.20
C LYS A 238 -20.72 -7.44 0.34
N TRP A 239 -20.93 -6.32 1.01
CA TRP A 239 -22.24 -5.78 1.38
C TRP A 239 -22.55 -4.55 0.52
N ASP A 240 -23.70 -4.52 -0.15
CA ASP A 240 -24.10 -3.41 -1.04
C ASP A 240 -24.96 -2.33 -0.37
N GLY A 241 -25.13 -2.43 0.96
CA GLY A 241 -26.05 -1.61 1.74
C GLY A 241 -27.32 -2.35 2.17
N SER A 242 -27.63 -3.51 1.57
CA SER A 242 -28.84 -4.28 1.88
C SER A 242 -28.64 -5.79 1.86
N THR A 243 -27.72 -6.32 1.06
CA THR A 243 -27.48 -7.77 0.95
C THR A 243 -26.00 -8.10 0.86
N TRP A 244 -25.66 -9.30 1.33
CA TRP A 244 -24.32 -9.88 1.18
C TRP A 244 -24.17 -10.58 -0.18
N SER A 245 -22.96 -10.53 -0.73
CA SER A 245 -22.55 -11.29 -1.91
C SER A 245 -21.12 -11.82 -1.77
N ALA A 246 -20.86 -12.99 -2.33
CA ALA A 246 -19.52 -13.58 -2.39
C ALA A 246 -18.71 -13.00 -3.55
N LEU A 247 -17.38 -12.95 -3.42
CA LEU A 247 -16.47 -12.63 -4.52
C LEU A 247 -15.95 -13.94 -5.13
N GLY A 248 -16.65 -14.44 -6.15
CA GLY A 248 -16.38 -15.75 -6.74
C GLY A 248 -16.50 -16.87 -5.70
N SER A 249 -15.61 -17.85 -5.76
CA SER A 249 -15.54 -18.94 -4.77
C SER A 249 -14.78 -18.60 -3.48
N GLY A 250 -14.43 -17.32 -3.27
CA GLY A 250 -13.71 -16.84 -2.07
C GLY A 250 -12.22 -17.17 -2.05
N ILE A 251 -11.63 -17.09 -0.86
CA ILE A 251 -10.20 -17.25 -0.59
C ILE A 251 -9.97 -18.43 0.38
N LYS A 252 -9.01 -19.30 0.06
CA LYS A 252 -8.77 -20.57 0.77
C LYS A 252 -7.29 -20.84 1.03
N SER A 253 -7.03 -21.68 2.02
CA SER A 253 -5.71 -22.27 2.30
C SER A 253 -5.87 -23.79 2.27
N GLY A 254 -5.40 -24.42 1.18
CA GLY A 254 -5.67 -25.82 0.88
C GLY A 254 -7.18 -26.12 0.85
N SER A 255 -7.62 -27.02 1.73
CA SER A 255 -9.03 -27.41 1.84
C SER A 255 -9.83 -26.60 2.87
N ILE A 256 -9.21 -25.65 3.57
CA ILE A 256 -9.86 -24.83 4.60
C ILE A 256 -10.02 -23.37 4.15
N ILE A 257 -10.76 -22.58 4.93
CA ILE A 257 -10.88 -21.14 4.72
C ILE A 257 -9.50 -20.47 4.88
N GLY A 258 -9.21 -19.49 4.02
CA GLY A 258 -8.01 -18.67 4.14
C GLY A 258 -8.17 -17.58 5.21
N LEU A 259 -7.11 -16.82 5.43
CA LEU A 259 -7.15 -15.63 6.28
C LEU A 259 -6.89 -14.41 5.42
N VAL A 260 -7.82 -13.46 5.40
CA VAL A 260 -7.62 -12.16 4.74
C VAL A 260 -7.37 -11.10 5.81
N GLU A 261 -6.15 -10.61 5.87
CA GLU A 261 -5.70 -9.61 6.87
C GLU A 261 -5.83 -8.17 6.35
N ALA A 262 -5.75 -7.98 5.04
CA ALA A 262 -5.82 -6.65 4.44
C ALA A 262 -6.57 -6.64 3.12
N ILE A 263 -7.43 -5.63 2.96
CA ILE A 263 -8.08 -5.27 1.69
C ILE A 263 -7.70 -3.84 1.33
N SER A 264 -7.32 -3.63 0.07
CA SER A 264 -7.17 -2.31 -0.52
C SER A 264 -7.96 -2.20 -1.82
N ILE A 265 -8.54 -1.04 -2.09
CA ILE A 265 -9.37 -0.79 -3.28
C ILE A 265 -8.69 0.25 -4.15
N ARG A 266 -8.65 0.01 -5.46
CA ARG A 266 -8.22 1.00 -6.47
C ARG A 266 -9.14 0.97 -7.68
N GLY A 267 -9.95 2.02 -7.82
CA GLY A 267 -11.01 2.03 -8.82
C GLY A 267 -12.00 0.89 -8.52
N THR A 268 -12.18 -0.01 -9.48
CA THR A 268 -13.00 -1.22 -9.32
C THR A 268 -12.19 -2.45 -8.88
N ASP A 269 -10.87 -2.34 -8.82
CA ASP A 269 -9.99 -3.44 -8.43
C ASP A 269 -9.89 -3.55 -6.91
N ILE A 270 -9.90 -4.78 -6.40
CA ILE A 270 -9.70 -5.10 -4.98
C ILE A 270 -8.44 -5.94 -4.87
N TYR A 271 -7.59 -5.59 -3.92
CA TYR A 271 -6.37 -6.32 -3.58
C TYR A 271 -6.55 -6.92 -2.20
N ALA A 272 -6.41 -8.24 -2.09
CA ALA A 272 -6.51 -8.97 -0.83
C ALA A 272 -5.15 -9.57 -0.47
N GLY A 273 -4.70 -9.33 0.76
CA GLY A 273 -3.49 -9.90 1.36
C GLY A 273 -3.81 -10.66 2.65
N GLY A 274 -3.04 -11.70 2.94
CA GLY A 274 -3.21 -12.49 4.17
C GLY A 274 -2.44 -13.81 4.13
N ILE A 275 -3.07 -14.88 4.63
CA ILE A 275 -2.54 -16.26 4.62
C ILE A 275 -3.47 -17.13 3.79
N PHE A 276 -3.08 -17.43 2.55
CA PHE A 276 -3.84 -18.24 1.61
C PHE A 276 -2.97 -18.73 0.45
N ASP A 277 -3.38 -19.84 -0.17
CA ASP A 277 -2.73 -20.42 -1.35
C ASP A 277 -3.65 -20.49 -2.58
N SER A 278 -4.92 -20.10 -2.44
CA SER A 278 -5.93 -20.19 -3.49
C SER A 278 -6.97 -19.08 -3.44
N VAL A 279 -7.33 -18.56 -4.61
CA VAL A 279 -8.37 -17.53 -4.81
C VAL A 279 -9.27 -17.91 -5.97
N GLY A 280 -10.58 -17.94 -5.75
CA GLY A 280 -11.54 -18.36 -6.79
C GLY A 280 -11.26 -19.75 -7.39
N GLY A 281 -10.57 -20.63 -6.65
CA GLY A 281 -10.17 -21.96 -7.10
C GLY A 281 -8.84 -22.02 -7.88
N ALA A 282 -8.18 -20.89 -8.12
CA ALA A 282 -6.87 -20.82 -8.79
C ALA A 282 -5.74 -20.54 -7.78
N PRO A 283 -4.51 -21.04 -8.02
CA PRO A 283 -3.37 -20.79 -7.15
C PRO A 283 -3.03 -19.28 -7.04
N ALA A 284 -2.84 -18.80 -5.82
CA ALA A 284 -2.30 -17.47 -5.52
C ALA A 284 -1.72 -17.44 -4.11
N ASN A 285 -0.47 -17.02 -3.95
CA ASN A 285 0.22 -17.04 -2.66
C ASN A 285 0.11 -15.67 -1.97
N ASN A 286 -0.72 -15.60 -0.93
CA ASN A 286 -0.82 -14.50 0.06
C ASN A 286 -1.12 -13.08 -0.47
N ILE A 287 -1.22 -12.87 -1.78
CA ILE A 287 -1.72 -11.64 -2.43
C ILE A 287 -2.50 -11.97 -3.71
N ALA A 288 -3.65 -11.34 -3.89
CA ALA A 288 -4.47 -11.51 -5.07
C ALA A 288 -5.24 -10.24 -5.45
N LYS A 289 -5.67 -10.18 -6.71
CA LYS A 289 -6.46 -9.09 -7.28
C LYS A 289 -7.80 -9.61 -7.79
N TRP A 290 -8.89 -8.96 -7.39
CA TRP A 290 -10.22 -9.09 -7.99
C TRP A 290 -10.49 -7.89 -8.90
N ASN A 291 -10.93 -8.15 -10.13
CA ASN A 291 -11.19 -7.10 -11.13
C ASN A 291 -12.67 -6.70 -11.25
N GLY A 292 -13.52 -7.16 -10.34
CA GLY A 292 -14.98 -7.03 -10.42
C GLY A 292 -15.70 -8.32 -10.83
N SER A 293 -14.99 -9.27 -11.46
CA SER A 293 -15.59 -10.51 -11.98
C SER A 293 -14.76 -11.77 -11.71
N SER A 294 -13.44 -11.66 -11.61
CA SER A 294 -12.53 -12.79 -11.45
C SER A 294 -11.32 -12.44 -10.57
N TRP A 295 -10.84 -13.43 -9.83
CA TRP A 295 -9.58 -13.36 -9.10
C TRP A 295 -8.38 -13.63 -10.01
N SER A 296 -7.25 -13.04 -9.68
CA SER A 296 -5.95 -13.28 -10.32
C SER A 296 -4.82 -13.15 -9.30
N ALA A 297 -3.79 -13.98 -9.41
CA ALA A 297 -2.59 -13.87 -8.59
C ALA A 297 -1.77 -12.62 -8.96
N LEU A 298 -1.09 -12.04 -7.97
CA LEU A 298 -0.15 -10.94 -8.21
C LEU A 298 1.29 -11.47 -8.38
N GLY A 299 1.65 -11.81 -9.61
CA GLY A 299 2.95 -12.46 -9.89
C GLY A 299 3.04 -13.82 -9.19
N SER A 300 4.21 -14.17 -8.65
CA SER A 300 4.40 -15.40 -7.86
C SER A 300 3.87 -15.30 -6.42
N GLY A 301 3.36 -14.13 -6.02
CA GLY A 301 2.89 -13.87 -4.66
C GLY A 301 4.01 -13.71 -3.64
N LEU A 302 3.72 -14.01 -2.37
CA LEU A 302 4.63 -13.90 -1.24
C LEU A 302 4.73 -15.22 -0.49
N ASN A 303 5.86 -15.47 0.19
CA ASN A 303 6.10 -16.74 0.89
C ASN A 303 5.63 -16.78 2.34
N ASP A 304 5.11 -15.67 2.87
CA ASP A 304 4.58 -15.59 4.23
C ASP A 304 3.43 -14.57 4.31
N VAL A 305 2.85 -14.42 5.50
CA VAL A 305 1.69 -13.58 5.78
C VAL A 305 1.89 -12.13 5.32
N VAL A 306 0.82 -11.57 4.77
CA VAL A 306 0.67 -10.15 4.43
C VAL A 306 -0.32 -9.52 5.39
N TYR A 307 0.15 -8.65 6.29
CA TYR A 307 -0.70 -7.91 7.23
C TYR A 307 -1.28 -6.62 6.67
N ALA A 308 -0.61 -6.02 5.67
CA ALA A 308 -1.00 -4.72 5.13
C ALA A 308 -0.93 -4.69 3.61
N VAL A 309 -1.93 -4.08 2.99
CA VAL A 309 -1.97 -3.78 1.55
C VAL A 309 -2.45 -2.34 1.37
N ALA A 310 -1.73 -1.55 0.58
CA ALA A 310 -2.13 -0.19 0.23
C ALA A 310 -1.92 0.08 -1.25
N ALA A 311 -2.96 0.53 -1.95
CA ALA A 311 -2.88 0.99 -3.33
C ALA A 311 -2.62 2.50 -3.38
N SER A 312 -1.66 2.93 -4.20
CA SER A 312 -1.46 4.36 -4.53
C SER A 312 -0.87 4.54 -5.92
N GLY A 313 -1.56 5.34 -6.73
CA GLY A 313 -1.29 5.46 -8.16
C GLY A 313 -1.23 4.07 -8.82
N ASP A 314 -0.17 3.84 -9.58
CA ASP A 314 0.09 2.58 -10.27
C ASP A 314 0.72 1.49 -9.40
N ASN A 315 0.89 1.73 -8.10
CA ASN A 315 1.60 0.83 -7.20
C ASN A 315 0.69 0.21 -6.15
N ILE A 316 1.00 -1.04 -5.80
CA ILE A 316 0.47 -1.74 -4.63
C ILE A 316 1.64 -1.97 -3.69
N TYR A 317 1.50 -1.50 -2.45
CA TYR A 317 2.45 -1.67 -1.38
C TYR A 317 1.93 -2.77 -0.46
N VAL A 318 2.82 -3.67 -0.06
CA VAL A 318 2.48 -4.77 0.85
C VAL A 318 3.45 -4.81 2.01
N GLY A 319 2.94 -5.14 3.19
CA GLY A 319 3.68 -5.27 4.45
C GLY A 319 3.31 -6.57 5.15
N GLY A 320 4.25 -7.22 5.81
CA GLY A 320 4.03 -8.49 6.52
C GLY A 320 5.30 -9.08 7.12
N GLU A 321 5.38 -10.42 7.16
CA GLU A 321 6.53 -11.20 7.67
C GLU A 321 7.29 -11.96 6.57
N PHE A 322 6.94 -11.72 5.31
CA PHE A 322 7.53 -12.41 4.17
C PHE A 322 9.00 -12.08 3.97
N THR A 323 9.75 -13.04 3.41
CA THR A 323 11.16 -12.84 3.03
C THR A 323 11.36 -12.78 1.52
N THR A 324 10.33 -13.09 0.75
CA THR A 324 10.30 -13.02 -0.70
C THR A 324 8.97 -12.45 -1.21
N ALA A 325 9.05 -11.64 -2.27
CA ALA A 325 7.89 -11.11 -2.98
C ALA A 325 8.11 -11.23 -4.49
N GLY A 326 7.14 -11.80 -5.20
CA GLY A 326 7.21 -12.04 -6.65
C GLY A 326 8.44 -12.87 -7.06
N GLY A 327 8.87 -13.81 -6.21
CA GLY A 327 10.03 -14.67 -6.45
C GLY A 327 11.39 -14.00 -6.24
N LYS A 328 11.45 -12.79 -5.69
CA LYS A 328 12.69 -12.09 -5.37
C LYS A 328 12.81 -11.83 -3.86
N PRO A 329 14.04 -11.79 -3.29
CA PRO A 329 14.23 -11.40 -1.90
C PRO A 329 13.63 -10.02 -1.61
N SER A 330 12.74 -9.97 -0.63
CA SER A 330 12.10 -8.74 -0.15
C SER A 330 11.67 -9.02 1.28
N LEU A 331 12.33 -8.42 2.26
CA LEU A 331 11.99 -8.64 3.65
C LEU A 331 10.86 -7.69 4.03
N ASN A 332 9.73 -8.21 4.51
CA ASN A 332 8.60 -7.56 5.20
C ASN A 332 7.88 -6.40 4.51
N PHE A 333 8.44 -5.81 3.44
CA PHE A 333 7.85 -4.75 2.64
C PHE A 333 8.15 -4.98 1.16
N ALA A 334 7.17 -4.75 0.28
CA ALA A 334 7.36 -4.82 -1.16
C ALA A 334 6.43 -3.86 -1.91
N ARG A 335 6.85 -3.47 -3.11
CA ARG A 335 6.05 -2.68 -4.05
C ARG A 335 5.85 -3.44 -5.36
N TYR A 336 4.60 -3.69 -5.70
CA TYR A 336 4.18 -4.18 -7.01
C TYR A 336 3.80 -2.99 -7.88
N SER A 337 4.46 -2.83 -9.02
CA SER A 337 4.05 -1.85 -10.02
C SER A 337 3.06 -2.52 -10.98
N THR A 338 1.85 -1.99 -11.01
CA THR A 338 0.71 -2.52 -11.79
C THR A 338 0.34 -1.61 -12.96
N GLY A 339 0.93 -0.42 -13.04
CA GLY A 339 0.98 0.31 -14.30
C GLY A 339 1.77 -0.51 -15.31
N THR A 340 1.45 -0.38 -16.60
CA THR A 340 2.34 -0.82 -17.68
C THR A 340 3.64 -0.03 -17.59
N SER A 341 4.51 -0.45 -16.69
CA SER A 341 5.94 -0.40 -16.89
C SER A 341 6.16 -1.06 -18.25
N SER A 342 6.40 -0.28 -19.29
CA SER A 342 6.85 -0.77 -20.58
C SER A 342 8.30 -1.28 -20.47
N ILE A 343 8.54 -2.14 -19.50
CA ILE A 343 9.75 -2.92 -19.29
C ILE A 343 9.27 -4.36 -19.48
N GLU A 344 9.01 -4.73 -20.72
CA GLU A 344 9.09 -6.14 -21.09
C GLU A 344 10.54 -6.38 -21.51
N ASP A 345 11.20 -7.15 -20.66
CA ASP A 345 12.38 -7.91 -20.98
C ASP A 345 11.91 -9.08 -21.88
N SER A 346 11.72 -8.82 -23.17
CA SER A 346 11.66 -9.80 -24.28
C SER A 346 11.30 -9.08 -25.59
N PRO A 347 11.93 -9.36 -26.73
CA PRO A 347 11.61 -8.72 -28.00
C PRO A 347 10.37 -9.39 -28.60
N ASP A 348 9.17 -8.97 -28.20
CA ASP A 348 7.99 -9.22 -29.03
C ASP A 348 7.03 -8.04 -29.07
N ALA A 349 6.67 -7.66 -30.31
CA ALA A 349 6.16 -6.35 -30.67
C ALA A 349 4.69 -6.44 -31.08
N THR A 350 3.77 -5.82 -30.32
CA THR A 350 2.38 -5.64 -30.83
C THR A 350 1.66 -4.35 -30.44
N THR A 351 2.15 -3.50 -29.53
CA THR A 351 1.52 -2.19 -29.28
C THR A 351 2.41 -1.02 -29.70
N LYS A 352 2.05 -0.43 -30.85
CA LYS A 352 2.67 0.76 -31.44
C LYS A 352 2.63 1.93 -30.44
N PRO A 353 3.76 2.59 -30.13
CA PRO A 353 3.77 3.77 -29.28
C PRO A 353 2.87 4.89 -29.84
N ALA A 354 2.06 5.51 -28.99
CA ALA A 354 1.15 6.58 -29.42
C ALA A 354 1.86 7.90 -29.80
N ALA A 355 3.09 8.12 -29.32
CA ALA A 355 3.83 9.37 -29.53
C ALA A 355 5.35 9.18 -29.65
N PHE A 356 5.99 10.17 -30.30
CA PHE A 356 7.44 10.31 -30.36
C PHE A 356 7.94 10.91 -29.05
N ASP A 357 8.87 10.22 -28.40
CA ASP A 357 9.45 10.69 -27.13
C ASP A 357 10.92 10.30 -27.01
N LEU A 358 11.69 11.17 -26.35
CA LEU A 358 13.06 10.96 -25.90
C LEU A 358 13.09 11.26 -24.41
N ARG A 359 13.39 10.26 -23.60
CA ARG A 359 13.32 10.33 -22.14
C ARG A 359 14.62 10.83 -21.53
N GLN A 360 14.51 11.36 -20.32
CA GLN A 360 15.68 11.66 -19.49
C GLN A 360 16.49 10.37 -19.26
N ASN A 361 17.81 10.43 -19.51
CA ASN A 361 18.71 9.31 -19.28
C ASN A 361 18.75 8.93 -17.78
N TYR A 362 18.94 7.64 -17.49
CA TYR A 362 19.03 7.14 -16.12
C TYR A 362 20.22 6.18 -15.98
N PRO A 363 21.07 6.34 -14.94
CA PRO A 363 21.07 7.45 -13.96
C PRO A 363 21.42 8.82 -14.60
N ASN A 364 21.08 9.93 -13.94
CA ASN A 364 21.52 11.30 -14.25
C ASN A 364 21.52 12.16 -12.96
N PRO A 365 22.68 12.58 -12.40
CA PRO A 365 24.03 12.41 -12.96
C PRO A 365 24.45 10.94 -13.05
N PHE A 366 25.34 10.61 -13.99
CA PHE A 366 25.80 9.24 -14.22
C PHE A 366 27.31 9.08 -14.06
N ASN A 367 27.74 7.87 -13.67
CA ASN A 367 29.14 7.48 -13.58
C ASN A 367 29.30 5.97 -13.83
N PRO A 368 30.05 5.53 -14.86
CA PRO A 368 30.32 6.21 -16.12
C PRO A 368 29.25 5.89 -17.19
N THR A 369 28.28 5.03 -16.88
CA THR A 369 27.27 4.54 -17.84
C THR A 369 25.87 5.05 -17.54
N THR A 370 25.11 5.32 -18.59
CA THR A 370 23.68 5.68 -18.51
C THR A 370 22.90 5.06 -19.66
N ARG A 371 21.58 4.94 -19.50
CA ARG A 371 20.67 4.41 -20.52
C ARG A 371 19.78 5.53 -21.05
N ILE A 372 19.64 5.62 -22.37
CA ILE A 372 18.80 6.61 -23.06
C ILE A 372 17.65 5.87 -23.75
N ALA A 373 16.43 6.08 -23.25
CA ALA A 373 15.22 5.46 -23.79
C ALA A 373 14.44 6.42 -24.71
N TYR A 374 13.86 5.89 -25.79
CA TYR A 374 13.04 6.65 -26.73
C TYR A 374 11.94 5.81 -27.40
N THR A 375 10.90 6.47 -27.90
CA THR A 375 9.77 5.84 -28.59
C THR A 375 9.54 6.43 -29.98
N LEU A 376 9.25 5.55 -30.94
CA LEU A 376 8.95 5.88 -32.32
C LEU A 376 7.50 5.51 -32.62
N PRO A 377 6.59 6.48 -32.86
CA PRO A 377 5.21 6.21 -33.20
C PRO A 377 5.10 5.75 -34.66
N THR A 378 6.05 6.09 -35.52
CA THR A 378 6.15 5.60 -36.90
C THR A 378 7.59 5.19 -37.17
N GLY A 379 7.80 4.26 -38.12
CA GLY A 379 9.14 3.88 -38.52
C GLY A 379 9.84 4.97 -39.34
N GLY A 380 11.16 5.06 -39.22
CA GLY A 380 11.97 6.05 -39.94
C GLY A 380 13.46 5.82 -39.79
N LEU A 381 14.27 6.60 -40.51
CA LEU A 381 15.72 6.65 -40.33
C LEU A 381 16.03 7.37 -39.02
N THR A 382 16.50 6.62 -38.03
CA THR A 382 16.70 7.11 -36.66
C THR A 382 18.18 7.33 -36.37
N ALA A 383 18.49 8.51 -35.85
CA ALA A 383 19.82 8.87 -35.37
C ALA A 383 19.76 9.36 -33.91
N LEU A 384 20.49 8.69 -33.02
CA LEU A 384 20.72 9.13 -31.64
C LEU A 384 22.20 9.51 -31.48
N LYS A 385 22.46 10.78 -31.21
CA LYS A 385 23.80 11.37 -31.19
C LYS A 385 24.06 12.12 -29.89
N ILE A 386 25.30 12.04 -29.40
CA ILE A 386 25.79 12.71 -28.20
C ILE A 386 26.66 13.90 -28.59
N TYR A 387 26.49 15.03 -27.93
CA TYR A 387 27.20 16.28 -28.18
C TYR A 387 27.76 16.85 -26.88
N ASP A 388 28.89 17.56 -26.96
CA ASP A 388 29.41 18.35 -25.84
C ASP A 388 28.74 19.74 -25.76
N LEU A 389 29.11 20.55 -24.76
CA LEU A 389 28.58 21.89 -24.54
C LEU A 389 28.80 22.86 -25.71
N THR A 390 29.78 22.60 -26.58
CA THR A 390 30.07 23.42 -27.77
C THR A 390 29.24 23.01 -28.98
N GLY A 391 28.45 21.93 -28.86
CA GLY A 391 27.69 21.35 -29.97
C GLY A 391 28.51 20.42 -30.87
N ARG A 392 29.75 20.08 -30.49
CA ARG A 392 30.57 19.12 -31.23
C ARG A 392 30.05 17.70 -30.98
N LEU A 393 29.92 16.92 -32.05
CA LEU A 393 29.52 15.51 -32.00
C LEU A 393 30.58 14.69 -31.27
N VAL A 394 30.19 14.06 -30.17
CA VAL A 394 31.03 13.18 -29.35
C VAL A 394 30.92 11.73 -29.81
N GLN A 395 29.69 11.23 -29.98
CA GLN A 395 29.44 9.85 -30.36
C GLN A 395 28.08 9.70 -31.04
N THR A 396 27.98 8.77 -31.99
CA THR A 396 26.69 8.32 -32.55
C THR A 396 26.35 6.97 -31.95
N LEU A 397 25.22 6.86 -31.24
CA LEU A 397 24.76 5.62 -30.61
C LEU A 397 23.87 4.80 -31.53
N VAL A 398 23.07 5.48 -32.35
CA VAL A 398 22.15 4.87 -33.32
C VAL A 398 22.20 5.68 -34.60
N ASN A 399 22.25 5.00 -35.76
CA ASN A 399 22.13 5.60 -37.08
C ASN A 399 21.65 4.57 -38.11
N ARG A 400 20.37 4.18 -38.01
CA ARG A 400 19.78 3.12 -38.87
C ARG A 400 18.27 3.26 -38.97
N PRO A 401 17.62 2.68 -40.01
CA PRO A 401 16.17 2.55 -40.04
C PRO A 401 15.67 1.75 -38.84
N GLN A 402 14.63 2.26 -38.18
CA GLN A 402 13.96 1.57 -37.07
C GLN A 402 12.44 1.60 -37.31
N PRO A 403 11.73 0.47 -37.13
CA PRO A 403 10.26 0.45 -37.18
C PRO A 403 9.65 1.25 -36.01
N ALA A 404 8.34 1.47 -36.05
CA ALA A 404 7.64 2.00 -34.89
C ALA A 404 7.86 1.07 -33.69
N GLY A 405 8.19 1.62 -32.52
CA GLY A 405 8.60 0.80 -31.40
C GLY A 405 9.28 1.59 -30.28
N ARG A 406 9.63 0.89 -29.21
CA ARG A 406 10.37 1.42 -28.07
C ARG A 406 11.80 0.94 -28.15
N TYR A 407 12.73 1.82 -27.82
CA TYR A 407 14.16 1.54 -27.97
C TYR A 407 14.94 2.13 -26.82
N GLU A 408 16.14 1.60 -26.66
CA GLU A 408 17.09 2.10 -25.70
C GLU A 408 18.51 1.99 -26.26
N ALA A 409 19.37 2.94 -25.87
CA ALA A 409 20.80 2.89 -26.15
C ALA A 409 21.58 3.17 -24.87
N THR A 410 22.63 2.38 -24.63
CA THR A 410 23.58 2.62 -23.54
C THR A 410 24.66 3.59 -24.00
N PHE A 411 24.95 4.58 -23.16
CA PHE A 411 26.07 5.49 -23.32
C PHE A 411 27.10 5.26 -22.21
N ASN A 412 28.37 5.13 -22.58
CA ASN A 412 29.49 5.00 -21.66
C ASN A 412 30.42 6.20 -21.81
N GLY A 413 30.49 7.05 -20.79
CA GLY A 413 31.30 8.25 -20.72
C GLY A 413 32.70 8.04 -20.17
N ASN A 414 33.21 6.81 -20.04
CA ASN A 414 34.50 6.52 -19.41
C ASN A 414 35.68 7.33 -19.97
N THR A 415 35.68 7.61 -21.27
CA THR A 415 36.76 8.35 -21.95
C THR A 415 36.54 9.87 -21.98
N LEU A 416 35.46 10.37 -21.36
CA LEU A 416 35.06 11.77 -21.42
C LEU A 416 35.29 12.48 -20.08
N SER A 417 35.46 13.79 -20.08
CA SER A 417 35.58 14.59 -18.85
C SER A 417 34.22 14.75 -18.17
N SER A 418 34.20 14.85 -16.83
CA SER A 418 33.01 15.27 -16.08
C SER A 418 32.46 16.57 -16.65
N GLY A 419 31.13 16.67 -16.77
CA GLY A 419 30.50 17.82 -17.38
C GLY A 419 29.13 17.53 -17.96
N MET A 420 28.53 18.57 -18.52
CA MET A 420 27.24 18.48 -19.19
C MET A 420 27.42 18.04 -20.64
N TYR A 421 26.58 17.11 -21.07
CA TYR A 421 26.48 16.65 -22.45
C TYR A 421 25.02 16.72 -22.91
N PHE A 422 24.82 16.77 -24.21
CA PHE A 422 23.49 16.70 -24.82
C PHE A 422 23.35 15.43 -25.63
N TYR A 423 22.16 14.86 -25.66
CA TYR A 423 21.82 13.79 -26.59
C TYR A 423 20.59 14.19 -27.39
N ARG A 424 20.66 13.95 -28.69
CA ARG A 424 19.63 14.32 -29.66
C ARG A 424 19.18 13.10 -30.43
N LEU A 425 17.89 12.87 -30.42
CA LEU A 425 17.21 11.90 -31.27
C LEU A 425 16.61 12.63 -32.47
N SER A 426 16.92 12.16 -33.67
CA SER A 426 16.35 12.61 -34.95
C SER A 426 15.75 11.40 -35.67
N VAL A 427 14.54 11.53 -36.19
CA VAL A 427 13.86 10.48 -36.94
C VAL A 427 13.28 11.07 -38.21
N ALA A 428 13.81 10.65 -39.37
CA ALA A 428 13.28 11.05 -40.67
C ALA A 428 12.33 9.96 -41.18
N GLY A 429 11.04 10.30 -41.34
CA GLY A 429 10.03 9.40 -41.88
C GLY A 429 9.13 10.08 -42.92
N ASN A 430 8.13 9.37 -43.43
CA ASN A 430 7.23 9.86 -44.48
C ASN A 430 6.39 11.08 -44.04
N SER A 431 6.24 11.30 -42.74
CA SER A 431 5.48 12.41 -42.14
C SER A 431 6.36 13.61 -41.73
N GLY A 432 7.64 13.62 -42.13
CA GLY A 432 8.62 14.66 -41.80
C GLY A 432 9.70 14.18 -40.83
N THR A 433 10.52 15.12 -40.35
CA THR A 433 11.62 14.85 -39.42
C THR A 433 11.24 15.28 -38.01
N PHE A 434 11.22 14.33 -37.07
CA PHE A 434 11.05 14.62 -35.64
C PHE A 434 12.42 14.75 -34.98
N THR A 435 12.59 15.72 -34.09
CA THR A 435 13.84 15.88 -33.34
C THR A 435 13.55 16.29 -31.90
N LYS A 436 14.23 15.66 -30.94
CA LYS A 436 14.21 16.06 -29.51
C LYS A 436 15.62 16.00 -28.95
N THR A 437 16.01 17.00 -28.16
CA THR A 437 17.31 17.10 -27.50
C THR A 437 17.10 17.17 -25.99
N MET A 438 17.93 16.45 -25.25
CA MET A 438 17.93 16.42 -23.79
C MET A 438 19.36 16.58 -23.26
N LYS A 439 19.51 16.99 -22.01
CA LYS A 439 20.81 17.14 -21.34
C LYS A 439 21.08 16.01 -20.36
N MET A 440 22.34 15.69 -20.14
CA MET A 440 22.83 14.73 -19.14
C MET A 440 24.10 15.27 -18.47
N LEU A 441 24.36 14.83 -17.24
CA LEU A 441 25.50 15.23 -16.44
C LEU A 441 26.37 14.00 -16.12
N LEU A 442 27.61 13.99 -16.63
CA LEU A 442 28.63 13.01 -16.26
C LEU A 442 29.39 13.52 -15.05
N VAL A 443 29.46 12.72 -13.99
CA VAL A 443 30.24 13.01 -12.79
C VAL A 443 31.19 11.85 -12.56
N LYS A 444 32.50 12.11 -12.65
CA LYS A 444 33.55 11.15 -12.30
C LYS A 444 33.94 11.25 -10.84
#